data_AF-A0A560JX86-F1
#
_entry.id   AF-A0A560JX86-F1
#
_cell.length_a   1.000
_cell.length_b   1.000
_cell.length_c   1.000
_cell.angle_alpha   90.00
_cell.angle_beta   90.00
_cell.angle_gamma   90.00
#
_symmetry.space_group_name_H-M   'P 1'
#
loop_
_entity.id
_entity.type
_entity.pdbx_description
1 polymer ?
#
loop_
_entity_poly.entity_id
_entity_poly.type
_entity_poly.pdbx_seq_one_letter_code
_entity_poly.pdbx_strand_id
1 'polypeptide(L)'
;MSTPHKRAMEAVLEAADLDIKAALEERGITDKHSEEADDTILDVAILHAWRIFVRINEAQGLTVDPGLFVDLASELAEDMAEEREQ
;
A
#
# COMPACT_ATOMS: atom_id res chain seq x y z
N MET A 1 -21.43 5.12 9.68
CA MET A 1 -20.43 4.15 10.15
C MET A 1 -20.40 4.14 11.66
N SER A 2 -20.39 2.97 12.32
CA SER A 2 -20.35 2.91 13.78
C SER A 2 -19.01 3.43 14.32
N THR A 3 -19.02 3.94 15.56
CA THR A 3 -17.86 4.54 16.23
C THR A 3 -16.58 3.67 16.26
N PRO A 4 -16.63 2.31 16.30
CA PRO A 4 -15.43 1.48 16.24
C PRO A 4 -14.75 1.47 14.86
N HIS A 5 -15.51 1.44 13.75
CA HIS A 5 -14.94 1.40 12.40
C HIS A 5 -14.20 2.69 12.07
N LYS A 6 -14.73 3.84 12.53
CA LYS A 6 -14.06 5.14 12.36
C LYS A 6 -12.73 5.17 13.10
N ARG A 7 -12.69 4.71 14.35
CA ARG A 7 -11.46 4.62 15.15
C ARG A 7 -10.44 3.68 14.54
N ALA A 8 -10.87 2.53 14.01
CA ALA A 8 -10.00 1.60 13.33
C ALA A 8 -9.36 2.23 12.08
N MET A 9 -10.15 2.97 11.29
CA MET A 9 -9.64 3.69 10.13
C MET A 9 -8.64 4.79 10.52
N GLU A 10 -8.96 5.59 11.55
CA GLU A 10 -8.04 6.63 12.05
C GLU A 10 -6.69 6.03 12.48
N ALA A 11 -6.70 4.90 13.18
CA ALA A 11 -5.48 4.21 13.60
C ALA A 11 -4.67 3.66 12.40
N VAL A 12 -5.34 3.17 11.35
CA VAL A 12 -4.66 2.69 10.13
C VAL A 12 -3.99 3.85 9.39
N LEU A 13 -4.68 4.99 9.26
CA LEU A 13 -4.14 6.19 8.62
C LEU A 13 -2.95 6.77 9.40
N GLU A 14 -3.03 6.78 10.73
CA GLU A 14 -1.93 7.23 11.59
C GLU A 14 -0.71 6.31 11.48
N ALA A 15 -0.92 4.99 11.45
CA ALA A 15 0.16 4.02 11.25
C ALA A 15 0.85 4.20 9.87
N ALA A 16 0.08 4.40 8.81
CA ALA A 16 0.62 4.64 7.48
C ALA A 16 1.44 5.95 7.41
N ASP A 17 0.97 7.02 8.05
CA ASP A 17 1.70 8.30 8.13
C ASP A 17 3.03 8.17 8.88
N LEU A 18 3.07 7.36 9.95
CA LEU A 18 4.30 7.05 10.67
C LEU A 18 5.29 6.23 9.82
N ASP A 19 4.80 5.19 9.13
CA ASP A 19 5.63 4.35 8.24
C ASP A 19 6.22 5.21 7.09
N ILE A 20 5.44 6.13 6.51
CA ILE A 20 5.92 7.08 5.49
C ILE A 20 7.00 8.00 6.06
N LYS A 21 6.77 8.61 7.23
CA LYS A 21 7.75 9.51 7.85
C LYS A 21 9.06 8.80 8.15
N ALA A 22 8.99 7.58 8.67
CA ALA A 22 10.18 6.77 8.93
C ALA A 22 10.93 6.47 7.63
N ALA A 23 10.24 6.06 6.57
CA ALA A 23 10.86 5.77 5.28
C ALA A 23 11.55 7.00 4.65
N LEU A 24 10.92 8.18 4.71
CA LEU A 24 11.51 9.43 4.23
C LEU A 24 12.76 9.81 5.04
N GLU A 25 12.71 9.67 6.36
CA GLU A 25 13.84 9.95 7.26
C GLU A 25 15.01 8.98 7.00
N GLU A 26 14.75 7.69 6.88
CA GLU A 26 15.76 6.66 6.59
C GLU A 26 16.48 6.90 5.26
N ARG A 27 15.77 7.43 4.26
CA ARG A 27 16.33 7.79 2.95
C ARG A 27 16.94 9.19 2.90
N GLY A 28 16.83 9.97 3.98
CA GLY A 28 17.36 11.34 4.05
C GLY A 28 16.60 12.33 3.16
N ILE A 29 15.34 12.03 2.82
CA ILE A 29 14.52 12.84 1.93
C ILE A 29 13.89 13.98 2.74
N THR A 30 14.35 15.19 2.51
CA THR A 30 13.86 16.38 3.24
C THR A 30 12.76 17.13 2.50
N ASP A 31 12.71 17.02 1.17
CA ASP A 31 11.65 17.62 0.36
C ASP A 31 10.54 16.60 0.09
N LYS A 32 9.44 16.74 0.83
CA LYS A 32 8.26 15.87 0.73
C LYS A 32 7.46 16.01 -0.57
N HIS A 33 7.82 16.96 -1.44
CA HIS A 33 7.20 17.17 -2.75
C HIS A 33 8.12 16.79 -3.90
N SER A 34 9.25 16.16 -3.60
CA SER A 34 10.14 15.61 -4.61
C SER A 34 9.59 14.32 -5.19
N GLU A 35 9.99 14.00 -6.41
CA GLU A 35 9.73 12.71 -7.06
C GLU A 35 10.23 11.55 -6.19
N GLU A 36 11.39 11.72 -5.54
CA GLU A 36 11.95 10.73 -4.61
C GLU A 36 11.05 10.50 -3.37
N ALA A 37 10.39 11.55 -2.88
CA ALA A 37 9.41 11.41 -1.82
C ALA A 37 8.14 10.68 -2.30
N ASP A 38 7.66 11.02 -3.50
CA ASP A 38 6.49 10.37 -4.10
C ASP A 38 6.74 8.86 -4.30
N ASP A 39 7.91 8.49 -4.84
CA ASP A 39 8.33 7.10 -4.99
C ASP A 39 8.43 6.38 -3.64
N THR A 40 8.99 7.03 -2.62
CA THR A 40 9.09 6.46 -1.28
C THR A 40 7.73 6.25 -0.63
N ILE A 41 6.80 7.19 -0.82
CA ILE A 41 5.42 7.05 -0.36
C ILE A 41 4.72 5.90 -1.09
N LEU A 42 4.94 5.77 -2.40
CA LEU A 42 4.39 4.68 -3.21
C LEU A 42 4.91 3.32 -2.75
N ASP A 43 6.22 3.21 -2.46
CA ASP A 43 6.82 1.99 -1.90
C ASP A 43 6.13 1.55 -0.60
N VAL A 44 5.91 2.49 0.32
CA VAL A 44 5.21 2.22 1.57
C VAL A 44 3.77 1.78 1.30
N ALA A 45 3.05 2.46 0.39
CA ALA A 45 1.69 2.07 0.02
C ALA A 45 1.61 0.65 -0.55
N ILE A 46 2.56 0.27 -1.40
CA ILE A 46 2.66 -1.09 -1.96
C ILE A 46 2.92 -2.11 -0.84
N LEU A 47 3.78 -1.82 0.13
CA LEU A 47 4.01 -2.69 1.29
C LEU A 47 2.74 -2.89 2.13
N HIS A 48 1.93 -1.86 2.31
CA HIS A 48 0.63 -1.99 2.99
C HIS A 48 -0.35 -2.84 2.19
N ALA A 49 -0.43 -2.65 0.87
CA ALA A 49 -1.25 -3.47 0.00
C ALA A 49 -0.84 -4.96 0.06
N TRP A 50 0.46 -5.24 0.04
CA TRP A 50 1.02 -6.59 0.23
C TRP A 50 0.60 -7.20 1.57
N ARG A 51 0.72 -6.45 2.69
CA ARG A 51 0.30 -6.92 4.02
C ARG A 51 -1.18 -7.32 4.04
N ILE A 52 -2.05 -6.54 3.40
CA ILE A 52 -3.49 -6.84 3.29
C ILE A 52 -3.72 -8.08 2.42
N PHE A 53 -3.07 -8.15 1.27
CA PHE A 53 -3.16 -9.28 0.34
C PHE A 53 -2.79 -10.60 1.01
N VAL A 54 -1.67 -10.65 1.74
CA VAL A 54 -1.25 -11.84 2.51
C VAL A 54 -2.33 -12.24 3.50
N ARG A 55 -2.85 -11.29 4.29
CA ARG A 55 -3.87 -11.58 5.32
C ARG A 55 -5.16 -12.12 4.74
N ILE A 56 -5.60 -11.59 3.59
CA ILE A 56 -6.80 -12.07 2.90
C ILE A 56 -6.58 -13.52 2.44
N ASN A 57 -5.43 -13.82 1.83
CA ASN A 57 -5.11 -15.17 1.35
C ASN A 57 -4.93 -16.17 2.49
N GLU A 58 -4.21 -15.80 3.56
CA GLU A 58 -4.04 -16.62 4.76
C GLU A 58 -5.39 -16.98 5.39
N ALA A 59 -6.35 -16.05 5.42
CA ALA A 59 -7.69 -16.29 5.93
C ALA A 59 -8.48 -17.33 5.08
N GLN A 60 -8.09 -17.55 3.82
CA GLN A 60 -8.62 -18.59 2.94
C GLN A 60 -7.79 -19.89 2.97
N GLY A 61 -6.74 -19.96 3.80
CA GLY A 61 -5.81 -21.10 3.86
C GLY A 61 -4.79 -21.13 2.73
N LEU A 62 -4.59 -20.01 2.03
CA LEU A 62 -3.62 -19.89 0.95
C LEU A 62 -2.33 -19.26 1.48
N THR A 63 -1.19 -19.84 1.11
CA THR A 63 0.12 -19.23 1.28
C THR A 63 0.50 -18.56 -0.02
N VAL A 64 0.89 -17.29 0.04
CA VAL A 64 1.23 -16.48 -1.12
C VAL A 64 2.60 -15.86 -0.95
N ASP A 65 3.33 -15.71 -2.05
CA ASP A 65 4.64 -15.07 -2.09
C ASP A 65 4.58 -13.68 -2.77
N PRO A 66 5.62 -12.85 -2.60
CA PRO A 66 5.63 -11.50 -3.17
C PRO A 66 5.54 -11.46 -4.70
N GLY A 67 6.03 -12.49 -5.40
CA GLY A 67 5.97 -12.58 -6.85
C GLY A 67 4.54 -12.68 -7.34
N LEU A 68 3.75 -13.57 -6.74
CA LEU A 68 2.32 -13.68 -7.05
C LEU A 68 1.56 -12.36 -6.82
N PHE A 69 1.91 -11.60 -5.78
CA PHE A 69 1.30 -10.29 -5.56
C PHE A 69 1.65 -9.29 -6.66
N VAL A 70 2.92 -9.24 -7.07
CA VAL A 70 3.38 -8.36 -8.15
C VAL A 70 2.69 -8.71 -9.47
N ASP A 71 2.59 -10.00 -9.78
CA ASP A 71 1.93 -10.47 -11.01
C ASP A 71 0.46 -10.01 -11.04
N LEU A 72 -0.30 -10.32 -9.99
CA LEU A 72 -1.72 -9.94 -9.90
C LEU A 72 -1.95 -8.42 -9.83
N ALA A 73 -1.07 -7.69 -9.15
CA ALA A 73 -1.16 -6.23 -9.09
C ALA A 73 -0.86 -5.58 -10.44
N SER A 74 0.04 -6.18 -11.24
CA SER A 74 0.37 -5.71 -12.59
C SER A 74 -0.79 -5.97 -13.54
N GLU A 75 -1.37 -7.18 -13.52
CA GLU A 75 -2.58 -7.51 -14.29
C GLU A 75 -3.73 -6.54 -13.96
N LEU A 76 -3.98 -6.27 -12.69
CA LEU A 76 -5.01 -5.30 -12.28
C LEU A 76 -4.72 -3.88 -12.79
N ALA A 77 -3.46 -3.45 -12.79
CA ALA A 77 -3.08 -2.14 -13.30
C ALA A 77 -3.30 -2.02 -14.82
N GLU A 78 -3.02 -3.08 -15.57
CA GLU A 78 -3.28 -3.19 -17.00
C GLU A 78 -4.79 -3.13 -17.28
N ASP A 79 -5.60 -3.94 -16.60
CA ASP A 79 -7.07 -3.94 -16.72
C ASP A 79 -7.67 -2.54 -16.46
N MET A 80 -7.21 -1.87 -15.41
CA MET A 80 -7.67 -0.51 -15.07
C MET A 80 -7.22 0.55 -16.09
N ALA A 81 -6.10 0.34 -16.78
CA ALA A 81 -5.66 1.23 -17.84
C ALA A 81 -6.56 1.06 -19.08
N GLU A 82 -6.86 -0.19 -19.46
CA GLU A 82 -7.74 -0.51 -20.58
C GLU A 82 -9.18 -0.01 -20.37
N GLU A 83 -9.71 -0.08 -19.14
CA GLU A 83 -11.04 0.47 -18.79
C GLU A 83 -11.12 2.01 -18.93
N ARG A 84 -10.01 2.73 -18.74
CA ARG A 84 -9.97 4.20 -18.86
C ARG A 84 -9.91 4.70 -20.30
N GLU A 85 -9.51 3.83 -21.23
CA GLU A 85 -9.39 4.15 -22.65
C GLU A 85 -10.68 3.90 -23.45
N GLN A 86 -11.73 3.39 -22.79
CA GLN A 86 -13.08 3.14 -23.35
C GLN A 86 -14.10 4.21 -22.93
#